data_AF-A0ABD6FUZ1-F1
#
_entry.id   AF-A0ABD6FUZ1-F1
#
_cell.length_a   1.000
_cell.length_b   1.000
_cell.length_c   1.000
_cell.angle_alpha   90.00
_cell.angle_beta   90.00
_cell.angle_gamma   90.00
#
_symmetry.space_group_name_H-M   'P 1'
#
loop_
_entity.id
_entity.type
_entity.pdbx_description
1 polymer ?
#
loop_
_entity_poly.entity_id
_entity_poly.type
_entity_poly.pdbx_seq_one_letter_code
_entity_poly.pdbx_strand_id
1 'polypeptide(L)'
;AHYWEMRALWEGREPYGHGERVGIATVLIQHLYEELFDRHRDQLAELAARAQGSAHGTETQIRTWYGPVADGLLKEQSSWGSKAYGPRPLTAEGLEAAAQAVQPFRLSPDTALAFLARAGAPQHPYEIDVSPELVEITLQAAKEVRNRFTILHLLNELGLLEELSQVVAGNVATDRRPGEA
;
A
#
# COMPACT_ATOMS: atom_id res chain seq x y z
N ALA A 1 -0.08 -2.54 -7.58
CA ALA A 1 0.19 -2.66 -9.03
C ALA A 1 1.40 -3.56 -9.38
N HIS A 2 2.67 -3.12 -9.23
CA HIS A 2 3.83 -3.95 -9.65
C HIS A 2 3.95 -5.26 -8.87
N TYR A 3 3.65 -5.27 -7.57
CA TYR A 3 3.63 -6.50 -6.78
C TYR A 3 2.71 -7.57 -7.39
N TRP A 4 1.48 -7.19 -7.78
CA TRP A 4 0.53 -8.11 -8.43
C TRP A 4 1.02 -8.67 -9.75
N GLU A 5 1.73 -7.88 -10.55
CA GLU A 5 2.30 -8.34 -11.82
C GLU A 5 3.48 -9.28 -11.62
N MET A 6 4.41 -8.93 -10.73
CA MET A 6 5.49 -9.86 -10.38
C MET A 6 4.90 -11.17 -9.86
N ARG A 7 3.87 -11.09 -9.01
CA ARG A 7 3.21 -12.27 -8.45
C ARG A 7 2.54 -13.14 -9.50
N ALA A 8 1.77 -12.54 -10.41
CA ALA A 8 1.17 -13.28 -11.52
C ALA A 8 2.24 -13.98 -12.38
N LEU A 9 3.31 -13.26 -12.74
CA LEU A 9 4.38 -13.80 -13.59
C LEU A 9 5.09 -15.01 -12.97
N TRP A 10 5.46 -14.95 -11.68
CA TRP A 10 6.16 -16.09 -11.07
C TRP A 10 5.21 -17.25 -10.70
N GLU A 11 3.90 -16.99 -10.55
CA GLU A 11 2.85 -18.01 -10.43
C GLU A 11 2.44 -18.61 -11.80
N GLY A 12 3.05 -18.16 -12.91
CA GLY A 12 2.74 -18.66 -14.26
C GLY A 12 1.39 -18.19 -14.81
N ARG A 13 0.86 -17.07 -14.29
CA ARG A 13 -0.40 -16.45 -14.72
C ARG A 13 -0.13 -15.19 -15.55
N GLU A 14 -1.02 -14.90 -16.50
CA GLU A 14 -0.97 -13.64 -17.24
C GLU A 14 -1.39 -12.48 -16.32
N PRO A 15 -0.60 -11.40 -16.19
CA PRO A 15 -1.01 -10.24 -15.40
C PRO A 15 -2.14 -9.46 -16.06
N TYR A 16 -3.07 -8.96 -15.24
CA TYR A 16 -4.05 -7.96 -15.67
C TYR A 16 -3.39 -6.67 -16.19
N GLY A 17 -4.13 -5.90 -16.97
CA GLY A 17 -3.67 -4.67 -17.60
C GLY A 17 -3.09 -3.69 -16.58
N HIS A 18 -2.03 -2.98 -16.98
CA HIS A 18 -1.34 -2.04 -16.09
C HIS A 18 -2.32 -0.98 -15.53
N GLY A 19 -3.19 -0.44 -16.39
CA GLY A 19 -4.20 0.55 -16.00
C GLY A 19 -5.20 0.03 -14.98
N GLU A 20 -5.68 -1.21 -15.14
CA GLU A 20 -6.64 -1.84 -14.22
C GLU A 20 -6.03 -2.01 -12.82
N ARG A 21 -4.83 -2.59 -12.77
CA ARG A 21 -4.07 -2.76 -11.51
C ARG A 21 -3.74 -1.43 -10.85
N VAL A 22 -3.40 -0.40 -11.62
CA VAL A 22 -3.10 0.93 -11.07
C VAL A 22 -4.37 1.58 -10.55
N GLY A 23 -5.49 1.52 -11.29
CA GLY A 23 -6.77 2.09 -10.88
C GLY A 23 -7.25 1.55 -9.54
N ILE A 24 -7.32 0.21 -9.40
CA ILE A 24 -7.71 -0.43 -8.13
C ILE A 24 -6.72 -0.08 -7.01
N ALA A 25 -5.41 -0.16 -7.28
CA ALA A 25 -4.40 0.18 -6.26
C ALA A 25 -4.51 1.65 -5.80
N THR A 26 -4.91 2.57 -6.68
CA THR A 26 -5.15 3.96 -6.30
C THR A 26 -6.29 4.06 -5.28
N VAL A 27 -7.40 3.35 -5.45
CA VAL A 27 -8.52 3.34 -4.48
C VAL A 27 -8.03 2.84 -3.11
N LEU A 28 -7.29 1.72 -3.08
CA LEU A 28 -6.73 1.16 -1.84
C LEU A 28 -5.80 2.16 -1.13
N ILE A 29 -4.97 2.90 -1.88
CA ILE A 29 -4.09 3.92 -1.32
C ILE A 29 -4.87 5.13 -0.81
N GLN A 30 -5.97 5.53 -1.47
CA GLN A 30 -6.84 6.60 -0.96
C GLN A 30 -7.50 6.21 0.37
N HIS A 31 -7.91 4.93 0.54
CA HIS A 31 -8.37 4.45 1.84
C HIS A 31 -7.29 4.59 2.92
N LEU A 32 -6.04 4.25 2.63
CA LEU A 32 -4.95 4.44 3.60
C LEU A 32 -4.72 5.92 3.97
N TYR A 33 -4.87 6.84 3.02
CA TYR A 33 -4.82 8.27 3.31
C TYR A 33 -5.99 8.71 4.20
N GLU A 34 -7.20 8.22 3.97
CA GLU A 34 -8.39 8.46 4.81
C GLU A 34 -8.19 7.91 6.23
N GLU A 35 -7.74 6.67 6.35
CA GLU A 35 -7.46 6.04 7.65
C GLU A 35 -6.43 6.85 8.44
N LEU A 36 -5.31 7.25 7.81
CA LEU A 36 -4.26 7.98 8.51
C LEU A 36 -4.64 9.43 8.85
N PHE A 37 -5.05 10.23 7.87
CA PHE A 37 -5.16 11.68 8.02
C PHE A 37 -6.55 12.17 8.42
N ASP A 38 -7.55 11.28 8.41
CA ASP A 38 -8.90 11.63 8.85
C ASP A 38 -9.27 10.83 10.11
N ARG A 39 -9.14 9.50 10.10
CA ARG A 39 -9.55 8.66 11.25
C ARG A 39 -8.53 8.62 12.39
N HIS A 40 -7.24 8.59 12.07
CA HIS A 40 -6.16 8.60 13.06
C HIS A 40 -5.54 9.98 13.28
N ARG A 41 -6.17 11.05 12.76
CA ARG A 41 -5.66 12.42 12.82
C ARG A 41 -5.27 12.86 14.24
N ASP A 42 -6.12 12.57 15.21
CA ASP A 42 -5.91 12.96 16.61
C ASP A 42 -4.78 12.16 17.30
N GLN A 43 -4.37 11.04 16.70
CA GLN A 43 -3.32 10.16 17.23
C GLN A 43 -1.94 10.44 16.59
N LEU A 44 -1.86 11.31 15.56
CA LEU A 44 -0.63 11.53 14.79
C LEU A 44 0.56 11.95 15.66
N ALA A 45 0.33 12.76 16.70
CA ALA A 45 1.39 13.19 17.62
C ALA A 45 1.98 12.03 18.43
N GLU A 46 1.14 11.12 18.93
CA GLU A 46 1.57 9.93 19.67
C GLU A 46 2.30 8.95 18.74
N LEU A 47 1.73 8.73 17.54
CA LEU A 47 2.32 7.88 16.51
C LEU A 47 3.71 8.36 16.09
N ALA A 48 3.87 9.67 15.89
CA ALA A 48 5.14 10.30 15.60
C ALA A 48 6.18 10.06 16.72
N ALA A 49 5.77 10.20 17.98
CA ALA A 49 6.66 10.05 19.13
C ALA A 49 7.22 8.63 19.31
N ARG A 50 6.48 7.61 18.85
CA ARG A 50 6.87 6.19 18.94
C ARG A 50 7.48 5.61 17.66
N ALA A 51 7.63 6.42 16.60
CA ALA A 51 8.05 5.94 15.29
C ALA A 51 9.49 5.38 15.32
N GLN A 52 9.71 4.21 14.70
CA GLN A 52 10.99 3.48 14.76
C GLN A 52 11.81 3.49 13.46
N GLY A 53 11.56 4.47 12.58
CA GLY A 53 12.25 4.61 11.30
C GLY A 53 11.90 3.52 10.29
N SER A 54 12.33 3.69 9.04
CA SER A 54 12.03 2.73 7.96
C SER A 54 12.89 1.48 8.08
N ALA A 55 12.28 0.37 8.50
CA ALA A 55 12.85 -0.96 8.34
C ALA A 55 12.27 -1.66 7.11
N HIS A 56 13.13 -2.33 6.34
CA HIS A 56 12.71 -3.31 5.33
C HIS A 56 12.11 -4.53 6.01
N GLY A 57 11.26 -5.26 5.28
CA GLY A 57 10.82 -6.59 5.68
C GLY A 57 11.99 -7.51 5.98
N THR A 58 11.81 -8.44 6.91
CA THR A 58 12.79 -9.48 7.20
C THR A 58 13.05 -10.34 5.96
N GLU A 59 14.23 -10.95 5.86
CA GLU A 59 14.53 -11.84 4.74
C GLU A 59 13.48 -12.95 4.56
N THR A 60 12.97 -13.50 5.67
CA THR A 60 11.86 -14.46 5.65
C THR A 60 10.61 -13.88 4.99
N GLN A 61 10.17 -12.68 5.38
CA GLN A 61 9.03 -12.02 4.77
C GLN A 61 9.26 -11.74 3.27
N ILE A 62 10.44 -11.23 2.90
CA ILE A 62 10.79 -10.96 1.51
C ILE A 62 10.72 -12.25 0.67
N ARG A 63 11.29 -13.35 1.17
CA ARG A 63 11.23 -14.65 0.49
C ARG A 63 9.80 -15.17 0.36
N THR A 64 8.97 -15.02 1.40
CA THR A 64 7.55 -15.40 1.37
C THR A 64 6.76 -14.57 0.37
N TRP A 65 6.96 -13.25 0.31
CA TRP A 65 6.16 -12.36 -0.53
C TRP A 65 6.58 -12.39 -2.01
N TYR A 66 7.86 -12.57 -2.30
CA TYR A 66 8.44 -12.40 -3.64
C TYR A 66 8.89 -13.71 -4.30
N GLY A 67 8.92 -14.81 -3.56
CA GLY A 67 9.22 -16.14 -4.09
C GLY A 67 10.54 -16.14 -4.88
N PRO A 68 10.54 -16.61 -6.15
CA PRO A 68 11.76 -16.68 -6.97
C PRO A 68 12.47 -15.33 -7.22
N VAL A 69 11.78 -14.20 -7.05
CA VAL A 69 12.33 -12.85 -7.29
C VAL A 69 13.07 -12.32 -6.05
N ALA A 70 12.92 -12.97 -4.90
CA ALA A 70 13.43 -12.48 -3.62
C ALA A 70 14.96 -12.25 -3.61
N ASP A 71 15.76 -13.11 -4.22
CA ASP A 71 17.23 -12.96 -4.22
C ASP A 71 17.68 -11.70 -4.97
N GLY A 72 17.04 -11.40 -6.10
CA GLY A 72 17.28 -10.17 -6.85
C GLY A 72 16.89 -8.94 -6.05
N LEU A 73 15.76 -9.02 -5.35
CA LEU A 73 15.26 -7.92 -4.52
C LEU A 73 16.17 -7.65 -3.32
N LEU A 74 16.56 -8.69 -2.57
CA LEU A 74 17.45 -8.55 -1.41
C LEU A 74 18.81 -7.95 -1.83
N LYS A 75 19.34 -8.37 -2.97
CA LYS A 75 20.55 -7.78 -3.55
C LYS A 75 20.35 -6.31 -3.89
N GLU A 76 19.25 -5.95 -4.55
CA GLU A 76 18.93 -4.57 -4.86
C GLU A 76 18.78 -3.72 -3.59
N GLN A 77 18.04 -4.20 -2.59
CA GLN A 77 17.83 -3.53 -1.30
C GLN A 77 19.13 -3.29 -0.54
N SER A 78 20.08 -4.23 -0.57
CA SER A 78 21.40 -4.04 0.04
C SER A 78 22.22 -2.90 -0.58
N SER A 79 21.88 -2.47 -1.81
CA SER A 79 22.51 -1.32 -2.45
C SER A 79 21.86 0.02 -2.06
N TRP A 80 20.70 -0.02 -1.39
CA TRP A 80 20.02 1.18 -0.92
C TRP A 80 20.74 1.69 0.31
N GLY A 81 21.43 2.83 0.18
CA GLY A 81 22.19 3.41 1.28
C GLY A 81 21.32 3.76 2.48
N SER A 82 21.92 3.86 3.67
CA SER A 82 21.22 4.18 4.94
C SER A 82 20.47 5.53 4.95
N LYS A 83 20.74 6.40 3.97
CA LYS A 83 20.05 7.70 3.75
C LYS A 83 19.15 7.69 2.51
N ALA A 84 18.77 6.51 2.01
CA ALA A 84 18.00 6.29 0.78
C ALA A 84 16.84 7.28 0.58
N TYR A 85 16.18 7.68 1.66
CA TYR A 85 14.98 8.48 1.63
C TYR A 85 15.16 9.94 2.14
N GLY A 86 16.38 10.33 2.54
CA GLY A 86 16.67 11.67 3.10
C GLY A 86 16.18 11.89 4.55
N PRO A 87 16.39 13.09 5.13
CA PRO A 87 15.87 13.44 6.45
C PRO A 87 14.34 13.60 6.40
N ARG A 88 13.64 12.89 7.29
CA ARG A 88 12.18 12.96 7.48
C ARG A 88 11.89 12.98 8.98
N PRO A 89 11.89 14.16 9.62
CA PRO A 89 11.50 14.24 11.01
C PRO A 89 10.00 13.93 11.10
N LEU A 90 9.66 12.76 11.66
CA LEU A 90 8.29 12.41 12.01
C LEU A 90 7.95 13.13 13.32
N THR A 91 7.61 14.41 13.22
CA THR A 91 7.00 15.18 14.31
C THR A 91 5.51 15.38 14.05
N ALA A 92 4.76 15.78 15.07
CA ALA A 92 3.35 16.12 14.91
C ALA A 92 3.16 17.21 13.84
N GLU A 93 3.99 18.26 13.86
CA GLU A 93 3.95 19.34 12.88
C GLU A 93 4.32 18.85 11.47
N GLY A 94 5.30 17.96 11.37
CA GLY A 94 5.72 17.35 10.11
C GLY A 94 4.61 16.50 9.47
N LEU A 95 3.90 15.72 10.29
CA LEU A 95 2.76 14.91 9.83
C LEU A 95 1.57 15.78 9.41
N GLU A 96 1.27 16.84 10.16
CA GLU A 96 0.21 17.78 9.78
C GLU A 96 0.55 18.54 8.49
N ALA A 97 1.81 18.98 8.34
CA ALA A 97 2.28 19.58 7.10
C ALA A 97 2.21 18.60 5.92
N ALA A 98 2.55 17.33 6.14
CA ALA A 98 2.39 16.28 5.13
C ALA A 98 0.92 16.09 4.75
N ALA A 99 0.01 16.05 5.72
CA ALA A 99 -1.44 15.94 5.49
C ALA A 99 -1.94 17.09 4.59
N GLN A 100 -1.53 18.32 4.89
CA GLN A 100 -1.87 19.51 4.10
C GLN A 100 -1.27 19.45 2.70
N ALA A 101 -0.01 19.02 2.56
CA ALA A 101 0.68 18.94 1.28
C ALA A 101 0.07 17.92 0.32
N VAL A 102 -0.44 16.79 0.85
CA VAL A 102 -1.08 15.76 0.01
C VAL A 102 -2.56 16.05 -0.27
N GLN A 103 -3.21 16.92 0.50
CA GLN A 103 -4.65 17.19 0.40
C GLN A 103 -5.14 17.49 -1.03
N PRO A 104 -4.44 18.26 -1.89
CA PRO A 104 -4.89 18.52 -3.27
C PRO A 104 -4.89 17.29 -4.18
N PHE A 105 -4.20 16.22 -3.79
CA PHE A 105 -4.06 14.97 -4.55
C PHE A 105 -4.91 13.83 -3.96
N ARG A 106 -5.56 14.07 -2.82
CA ARG A 106 -6.47 13.12 -2.19
C ARG A 106 -7.83 13.16 -2.89
N LEU A 107 -8.42 11.98 -3.05
CA LEU A 107 -9.80 11.78 -3.48
C LEU A 107 -10.47 10.91 -2.43
N SER A 108 -11.76 11.11 -2.15
CA SER A 108 -12.47 10.09 -1.38
C SER A 108 -12.46 8.78 -2.16
N PRO A 109 -12.41 7.62 -1.49
CA PRO A 109 -12.48 6.33 -2.17
C PRO A 109 -13.71 6.21 -3.08
N ASP A 110 -14.88 6.68 -2.65
CA ASP A 110 -16.11 6.73 -3.47
C ASP A 110 -15.94 7.54 -4.76
N THR A 111 -15.25 8.68 -4.68
CA THR A 111 -14.98 9.51 -5.85
C THR A 111 -14.04 8.77 -6.81
N ALA A 112 -12.99 8.14 -6.29
CA ALA A 112 -12.06 7.35 -7.10
C ALA A 112 -12.78 6.16 -7.78
N LEU A 113 -13.66 5.45 -7.06
CA LEU A 113 -14.50 4.39 -7.60
C LEU A 113 -15.43 4.90 -8.71
N ALA A 114 -16.06 6.07 -8.53
CA ALA A 114 -16.91 6.69 -9.54
C ALA A 114 -16.13 7.07 -10.82
N PHE A 115 -14.87 7.51 -10.69
CA PHE A 115 -14.00 7.74 -11.84
C PHE A 115 -13.71 6.45 -12.61
N LEU A 116 -13.41 5.35 -11.90
CA LEU A 116 -13.17 4.04 -12.53
C LEU A 116 -14.42 3.52 -13.24
N ALA A 117 -15.59 3.57 -12.59
CA ALA A 117 -16.86 3.21 -13.21
C ALA A 117 -17.12 3.98 -14.51
N ARG A 118 -16.92 5.30 -14.49
CA ARG A 118 -17.15 6.14 -15.67
C ARG A 118 -16.17 5.83 -16.82
N ALA A 119 -14.98 5.34 -16.49
CA ALA A 119 -13.99 4.88 -17.47
C ALA A 119 -14.25 3.45 -17.97
N GLY A 120 -15.23 2.74 -17.42
CA GLY A 120 -15.45 1.32 -17.69
C GLY A 120 -14.33 0.41 -17.17
N ALA A 121 -13.57 0.88 -16.17
CA ALA A 121 -12.47 0.14 -15.57
C ALA A 121 -12.96 -0.71 -14.38
N PRO A 122 -12.29 -1.83 -14.07
CA PRO A 122 -12.52 -2.59 -12.84
C PRO A 122 -12.46 -1.69 -11.60
N GLN A 123 -13.38 -1.90 -10.67
CA GLN A 123 -13.53 -1.10 -9.45
C GLN A 123 -13.02 -1.84 -8.21
N HIS A 124 -13.11 -3.17 -8.21
CA HIS A 124 -12.80 -3.99 -7.04
C HIS A 124 -11.66 -4.99 -7.32
N PRO A 125 -10.83 -5.29 -6.30
CA PRO A 125 -9.73 -6.27 -6.44
C PRO A 125 -10.15 -7.63 -7.00
N TYR A 126 -11.34 -8.14 -6.65
CA TYR A 126 -11.80 -9.45 -7.15
C TYR A 126 -12.02 -9.47 -8.67
N GLU A 127 -12.26 -8.32 -9.31
CA GLU A 127 -12.43 -8.22 -10.77
C GLU A 127 -11.11 -8.42 -11.54
N ILE A 128 -9.98 -8.43 -10.83
CA ILE A 128 -8.65 -8.72 -11.37
C ILE A 128 -7.98 -9.91 -10.64
N ASP A 129 -8.79 -10.85 -10.13
CA ASP A 129 -8.37 -12.03 -9.37
C ASP A 129 -7.46 -11.72 -8.16
N VAL A 130 -7.67 -10.57 -7.52
CA VAL A 130 -6.96 -10.20 -6.29
C VAL A 130 -7.88 -10.44 -5.09
N SER A 131 -7.53 -11.42 -4.27
CA SER A 131 -8.26 -11.73 -3.04
C SER A 131 -7.98 -10.71 -1.93
N PRO A 132 -8.85 -10.61 -0.90
CA PRO A 132 -8.59 -9.79 0.29
C PRO A 132 -7.26 -10.12 0.97
N GLU A 133 -6.91 -11.40 1.09
CA GLU A 133 -5.64 -11.85 1.68
C GLU A 133 -4.46 -11.38 0.83
N LEU A 134 -4.62 -11.39 -0.50
CA LEU A 134 -3.60 -10.84 -1.39
C LEU A 134 -3.52 -9.30 -1.27
N VAL A 135 -4.63 -8.59 -1.03
CA VAL A 135 -4.60 -7.15 -0.75
C VAL A 135 -3.78 -6.85 0.50
N GLU A 136 -4.03 -7.57 1.60
CA GLU A 136 -3.29 -7.40 2.86
C GLU A 136 -1.78 -7.58 2.63
N ILE A 137 -1.38 -8.71 2.03
CA ILE A 137 0.02 -8.98 1.69
C ILE A 137 0.59 -7.88 0.79
N THR A 138 -0.18 -7.41 -0.18
CA THR A 138 0.26 -6.39 -1.14
C THR A 138 0.59 -5.07 -0.46
N LEU A 139 -0.26 -4.60 0.45
CA LEU A 139 -0.05 -3.33 1.13
C LEU A 139 1.21 -3.37 2.01
N GLN A 140 1.49 -4.52 2.62
CA GLN A 140 2.71 -4.73 3.40
C GLN A 140 3.96 -4.86 2.52
N ALA A 141 3.87 -5.65 1.43
CA ALA A 141 4.99 -5.99 0.59
C ALA A 141 5.39 -4.87 -0.39
N ALA A 142 4.44 -4.10 -0.92
CA ALA A 142 4.69 -3.21 -2.07
C ALA A 142 5.76 -2.13 -1.84
N LYS A 143 6.02 -1.76 -0.57
CA LYS A 143 7.10 -0.82 -0.20
C LYS A 143 8.50 -1.37 -0.52
N GLU A 144 8.64 -2.70 -0.60
CA GLU A 144 9.93 -3.37 -0.74
C GLU A 144 10.50 -3.35 -2.16
N VAL A 145 9.72 -2.95 -3.17
CA VAL A 145 10.07 -3.09 -4.60
C VAL A 145 10.96 -1.96 -5.11
N ARG A 146 10.94 -0.78 -4.48
CA ARG A 146 11.61 0.42 -5.01
C ARG A 146 12.17 1.29 -3.92
N ASN A 147 13.31 1.89 -4.21
CA ASN A 147 13.92 2.94 -3.39
C ASN A 147 13.16 4.28 -3.51
N ARG A 148 11.92 4.32 -3.01
CA ARG A 148 11.07 5.52 -2.93
C ARG A 148 10.24 5.49 -1.67
N PHE A 149 10.25 6.60 -0.93
CA PHE A 149 9.37 6.75 0.24
C PHE A 149 7.93 7.05 -0.19
N THR A 150 6.97 6.33 0.39
CA THR A 150 5.54 6.43 0.08
C THR A 150 4.72 6.36 1.37
N ILE A 151 3.39 6.50 1.29
CA ILE A 151 2.52 6.30 2.46
C ILE A 151 2.70 4.92 3.11
N LEU A 152 3.02 3.87 2.35
CA LEU A 152 3.27 2.54 2.92
C LEU A 152 4.50 2.53 3.83
N HIS A 153 5.53 3.31 3.49
CA HIS A 153 6.70 3.50 4.34
C HIS A 153 6.34 4.32 5.58
N LEU A 154 5.58 5.40 5.39
CA LEU A 154 5.12 6.24 6.51
C LEU A 154 4.31 5.41 7.52
N LEU A 155 3.33 4.64 7.07
CA LEU A 155 2.54 3.75 7.93
C LEU A 155 3.41 2.70 8.62
N ASN A 156 4.45 2.20 7.96
CA ASN A 156 5.42 1.29 8.58
C ASN A 156 6.19 1.98 9.71
N GLU A 157 6.71 3.19 9.47
CA GLU A 157 7.43 3.96 10.49
C GLU A 157 6.54 4.31 11.69
N LEU A 158 5.24 4.57 11.47
CA LEU A 158 4.25 4.86 12.51
C LEU A 158 3.70 3.61 13.22
N GLY A 159 4.06 2.40 12.74
CA GLY A 159 3.59 1.13 13.30
C GLY A 159 2.12 0.80 12.99
N LEU A 160 1.57 1.38 11.92
CA LEU A 160 0.17 1.19 11.48
C LEU A 160 0.01 0.33 10.23
N LEU A 161 1.11 -0.03 9.56
CA LEU A 161 1.02 -0.67 8.24
C LEU A 161 0.26 -2.02 8.28
N GLU A 162 0.55 -2.88 9.25
CA GLU A 162 -0.10 -4.19 9.36
C GLU A 162 -1.59 -4.05 9.67
N GLU A 163 -1.92 -3.29 10.72
CA GLU A 163 -3.31 -3.02 11.13
C GLU A 163 -4.14 -2.42 9.99
N LEU A 164 -3.66 -1.36 9.35
CA LEU A 164 -4.41 -0.72 8.27
C LEU A 164 -4.46 -1.57 7.00
N SER A 165 -3.49 -2.45 6.77
CA SER A 165 -3.57 -3.44 5.68
C SER A 165 -4.72 -4.41 5.91
N GLN A 166 -4.94 -4.86 7.16
CA GLN A 166 -6.05 -5.73 7.53
C GLN A 166 -7.39 -5.01 7.44
N VAL A 167 -7.49 -3.75 7.90
CA VAL A 167 -8.70 -2.94 7.76
C VAL A 167 -9.10 -2.78 6.30
N VAL A 168 -8.17 -2.39 5.43
CA VAL A 168 -8.45 -2.18 4.00
C VAL A 168 -8.79 -3.51 3.32
N ALA A 169 -8.08 -4.60 3.64
CA ALA A 169 -8.41 -5.92 3.11
C ALA A 169 -9.81 -6.41 3.57
N GLY A 170 -10.17 -6.16 4.83
CA GLY A 170 -11.48 -6.48 5.39
C GLY A 170 -12.62 -5.75 4.67
N ASN A 171 -12.44 -4.46 4.38
CA ASN A 171 -13.42 -3.68 3.61
C ASN A 171 -13.61 -4.26 2.19
N VAL A 172 -12.53 -4.69 1.54
CA VAL A 172 -12.60 -5.36 0.22
C VAL A 172 -13.37 -6.69 0.32
N ALA A 173 -13.28 -7.41 1.43
CA ALA A 173 -14.03 -8.65 1.63
C ALA A 173 -15.54 -8.40 1.75
N THR A 174 -15.95 -7.27 2.38
CA THR A 174 -17.36 -6.89 2.53
C THR A 174 -17.98 -6.34 1.25
N ASP A 175 -17.16 -5.82 0.32
CA ASP A 175 -17.62 -5.26 -0.96
C ASP A 175 -17.92 -6.32 -2.04
N ARG A 176 -17.80 -7.62 -1.74
CA ARG A 176 -18.18 -8.68 -2.69
C ARG A 176 -19.67 -8.66 -2.97
N ARG A 177 -20.06 -8.88 -4.23
CA ARG A 177 -21.48 -8.96 -4.62
C ARG A 177 -22.23 -9.99 -3.76
N PRO A 178 -23.47 -9.71 -3.30
CA PRO A 178 -24.31 -10.73 -2.69
C PRO A 178 -24.62 -11.82 -3.74
N GLY A 179 -24.07 -13.03 -3.56
CA GLY A 179 -24.36 -14.18 -4.42
C GLY A 179 -23.23 -15.18 -4.68
N GLU A 180 -22.00 -14.90 -4.25
CA GLU A 180 -20.88 -15.84 -4.36
C GLU A 180 -20.45 -16.31 -2.96
N ALA A 181 -21.13 -17.36 -2.47
CA ALA A 181 -20.76 -18.18 -1.32
C ALA A 181 -20.79 -19.66 -1.74
#